data_AF-A0A1M7UD07-F1
#
_entry.id   AF-A0A1M7UD07-F1
#
_cell.length_a   1.000
_cell.length_b   1.000
_cell.length_c   1.000
_cell.angle_alpha   90.00
_cell.angle_beta   90.00
_cell.angle_gamma   90.00
#
_symmetry.space_group_name_H-M   'P 1'
#
loop_
_entity.id
_entity.type
_entity.pdbx_description
1 polymer ?
#
loop_
_entity_poly.entity_id
_entity_poly.type
_entity_poly.pdbx_seq_one_letter_code
_entity_poly.pdbx_strand_id
1 'polypeptide(L)'
;MTRLRASAASLAAAASADTAVVREVVPPARHRRSRCRVVLRFAAGEETDVTFLGPVSSAAAAPERSFDLQIRAWLSTELGREGSWLVADDEAPDGVAVDVTAWSATDHSAEEPAPGAG
;
A
#
# COMPACT_ATOMS: atom_id res chain seq x y z
N MET A 1 -14.19 3.49 1.11
CA MET A 1 -14.29 2.16 0.40
C MET A 1 -14.56 2.22 -1.12
N THR A 2 -15.61 2.90 -1.62
CA THR A 2 -15.96 2.90 -3.07
C THR A 2 -14.93 3.59 -3.97
N ARG A 3 -14.22 4.58 -3.43
CA ARG A 3 -13.23 5.39 -4.17
C ARG A 3 -11.97 4.62 -4.56
N LEU A 4 -11.53 3.68 -3.72
CA LEU A 4 -10.33 2.88 -4.00
C LEU A 4 -10.58 1.90 -5.15
N ARG A 5 -11.76 1.27 -5.16
CA ARG A 5 -12.22 0.45 -6.29
C ARG A 5 -12.35 1.27 -7.58
N ALA A 6 -12.87 2.50 -7.48
CA ALA A 6 -12.92 3.42 -8.63
C ALA A 6 -11.53 3.89 -9.10
N SER A 7 -10.51 3.79 -8.25
CA SER A 7 -9.12 4.20 -8.54
C SER A 7 -8.28 3.08 -9.14
N ALA A 8 -8.86 1.90 -9.39
CA ALA A 8 -8.17 0.74 -9.95
C ALA A 8 -7.35 1.06 -11.20
N ALA A 9 -7.90 1.82 -12.16
CA ALA A 9 -7.17 2.23 -13.35
C ALA A 9 -5.92 3.07 -13.04
N SER A 10 -5.99 3.94 -12.03
CA SER A 10 -4.83 4.73 -11.61
C SER A 10 -3.78 3.89 -10.87
N LEU A 11 -4.20 2.86 -10.14
CA LEU A 11 -3.29 1.92 -9.48
C LEU A 11 -2.53 1.08 -10.50
N ALA A 12 -3.23 0.61 -11.55
CA ALA A 12 -2.62 -0.09 -12.67
C ALA A 12 -1.54 0.77 -13.34
N ALA A 13 -1.89 2.04 -13.65
CA ALA A 13 -0.96 2.98 -14.25
C ALA A 13 0.27 3.25 -13.35
N ALA A 14 0.07 3.42 -12.04
CA ALA A 14 1.18 3.63 -11.10
C ALA A 14 2.12 2.41 -11.04
N ALA A 15 1.55 1.20 -11.08
CA ALA A 15 2.30 -0.06 -11.02
C ALA A 15 2.89 -0.52 -12.36
N SER A 16 2.71 0.25 -13.44
CA SER A 16 2.99 -0.19 -14.82
C SER A 16 2.35 -1.53 -15.18
N ALA A 17 1.16 -1.80 -14.63
CA ALA A 17 0.36 -2.99 -14.89
C ALA A 17 -0.72 -2.72 -15.95
N ASP A 18 -1.12 -3.75 -16.71
CA ASP A 18 -2.22 -3.61 -17.69
C ASP A 18 -3.55 -3.37 -16.99
N THR A 19 -3.78 -4.08 -15.88
CA THR A 19 -4.99 -3.92 -15.07
C THR A 19 -4.69 -4.07 -13.59
N ALA A 20 -5.53 -3.43 -12.77
CA ALA A 20 -5.52 -3.62 -11.33
C ALA A 20 -6.95 -3.88 -10.86
N VAL A 21 -7.10 -4.79 -9.89
CA VAL A 21 -8.39 -5.13 -9.29
C VAL A 21 -8.26 -5.05 -7.78
N VAL A 22 -9.07 -4.19 -7.18
CA VAL A 22 -9.17 -4.09 -5.71
C VAL A 22 -10.15 -5.17 -5.23
N ARG A 23 -9.60 -6.32 -4.80
CA ARG A 23 -10.38 -7.52 -4.43
C ARG A 23 -11.09 -7.34 -3.10
N GLU A 24 -10.37 -6.90 -2.08
CA GLU A 24 -10.89 -6.87 -0.72
C GLU A 24 -10.50 -5.56 -0.04
N VAL A 25 -11.49 -4.91 0.56
CA VAL A 25 -11.27 -3.74 1.41
C VAL A 25 -11.99 -4.08 2.70
N VAL A 26 -11.25 -4.54 3.70
CA VAL A 26 -11.80 -4.86 5.02
C VAL A 26 -11.88 -3.53 5.78
N PRO A 27 -13.09 -3.00 6.07
CA PRO A 27 -13.22 -1.86 6.96
C PRO A 27 -12.64 -2.27 8.31
N PRO A 28 -11.88 -1.41 9.00
CA PRO A 28 -11.30 -1.77 10.28
C PRO A 28 -12.43 -2.20 11.23
N ALA A 29 -12.38 -3.46 11.70
CA ALA A 29 -13.03 -3.79 12.97
C ALA A 29 -12.50 -2.79 14.01
N ARG A 30 -13.27 -2.42 15.04
CA ARG A 30 -12.99 -1.31 15.99
C ARG A 30 -11.57 -1.29 16.64
N HIS A 31 -10.74 -2.30 16.41
CA HIS A 31 -9.36 -2.43 16.87
C HIS A 31 -8.35 -2.91 15.80
N ARG A 32 -8.71 -2.93 14.50
CA ARG A 32 -7.84 -3.40 13.40
C ARG A 32 -7.43 -2.27 12.45
N ARG A 33 -6.35 -2.48 11.69
CA ARG A 33 -5.86 -1.57 10.63
C ARG A 33 -6.76 -1.65 9.39
N SER A 34 -6.82 -0.57 8.63
CA SER A 34 -7.47 -0.59 7.31
C SER A 34 -6.68 -1.48 6.37
N ARG A 35 -7.34 -2.46 5.73
CA ARG A 35 -6.69 -3.38 4.78
C ARG A 35 -7.24 -3.18 3.37
N CYS A 36 -6.36 -3.14 2.39
CA CYS A 36 -6.70 -3.15 0.96
C CYS A 36 -5.89 -4.21 0.22
N ARG A 37 -6.56 -5.10 -0.50
CA ARG A 37 -5.94 -6.06 -1.40
C ARG A 37 -6.06 -5.61 -2.84
N VAL A 38 -4.92 -5.48 -3.52
CA VAL A 38 -4.83 -5.11 -4.93
C VAL A 38 -4.18 -6.25 -5.70
N VAL A 39 -4.85 -6.72 -6.75
CA VAL A 39 -4.31 -7.69 -7.68
C VAL A 39 -3.96 -6.96 -8.97
N LEU A 40 -2.68 -6.92 -9.30
CA LEU A 40 -2.14 -6.36 -10.53
C LEU A 40 -2.00 -7.48 -11.56
N ARG A 41 -2.39 -7.23 -12.81
CA ARG A 41 -2.16 -8.16 -13.93
C ARG A 41 -1.28 -7.49 -14.96
N PHE A 42 -0.21 -8.17 -15.36
CA PHE A 42 0.76 -7.71 -16.36
C PHE A 42 0.63 -8.48 -17.67
N ALA A 43 1.26 -7.98 -18.73
CA ALA A 43 1.08 -8.43 -20.11
C ALA A 43 1.50 -9.88 -20.33
N ALA A 44 2.40 -10.39 -19.48
CA ALA A 44 2.85 -11.78 -19.48
C ALA A 44 1.84 -12.75 -18.85
N GLY A 45 0.67 -12.27 -18.39
CA GLY A 45 -0.27 -13.05 -17.59
C GLY A 45 0.15 -13.19 -16.13
N GLU A 46 1.23 -12.51 -15.73
CA GLU A 46 1.70 -12.48 -14.35
C GLU A 46 0.69 -11.69 -13.49
N GLU A 47 0.24 -12.33 -12.41
CA GLU A 47 -0.63 -11.70 -11.43
C GLU A 47 0.17 -11.47 -10.15
N THR A 48 0.21 -10.22 -9.70
CA THR A 48 0.80 -9.86 -8.41
C THR A 48 -0.31 -9.47 -7.46
N ASP A 49 -0.49 -10.29 -6.43
CA ASP A 49 -1.34 -9.98 -5.30
C ASP A 49 -0.53 -9.21 -4.25
N VAL A 50 -1.02 -8.06 -3.83
CA VAL A 50 -0.41 -7.26 -2.78
C VAL A 50 -1.47 -6.82 -1.80
N THR A 51 -1.23 -7.15 -0.53
CA THR A 51 -2.04 -6.68 0.58
C THR A 51 -1.38 -5.46 1.20
N PHE A 52 -2.11 -4.35 1.25
CA PHE A 52 -1.68 -3.09 1.86
C PHE A 52 -2.38 -2.86 3.19
N LEU A 53 -1.59 -2.47 4.19
CA LEU A 53 -2.06 -2.05 5.50
C LEU A 53 -1.88 -0.55 5.66
N GLY A 54 -3.01 0.13 5.88
CA GLY A 54 -3.04 1.54 6.20
C GLY A 54 -2.98 1.81 7.71
N PRO A 55 -2.99 3.08 8.11
CA PRO A 55 -3.01 3.46 9.51
C PRO A 55 -4.24 2.88 10.23
N VAL A 56 -4.10 2.60 11.54
CA VAL A 56 -5.22 2.28 12.43
C VAL A 56 -6.11 3.51 12.47
N SER A 57 -7.20 3.52 11.69
CA SER A 57 -8.02 4.73 11.58
C SER A 57 -9.00 4.80 12.75
N SER A 58 -8.58 5.46 13.84
CA SER A 58 -9.53 6.04 14.78
C SER A 58 -10.07 7.34 14.17
N ALA A 59 -11.23 7.26 13.52
CA ALA A 59 -12.14 8.37 13.24
C ALA A 59 -11.52 9.67 12.66
N ALA A 60 -11.53 9.82 11.34
CA ALA A 60 -11.84 11.08 10.63
C ALA A 60 -11.96 10.78 9.14
N ALA A 61 -12.63 11.62 8.34
CA ALA A 61 -12.85 11.40 6.90
C ALA A 61 -11.63 11.75 5.99
N ALA A 62 -10.48 12.11 6.58
CA ALA A 62 -9.24 12.50 5.89
C ALA A 62 -8.21 11.37 5.57
N PRO A 63 -8.06 10.29 6.37
CA PRO A 63 -7.03 9.27 6.19
C PRO A 63 -7.30 8.30 5.03
N GLU A 64 -8.55 8.17 4.54
CA GLU A 64 -8.82 7.35 3.34
C GLU A 64 -8.14 7.92 2.07
N ARG A 65 -8.07 9.27 1.93
CA ARG A 65 -7.36 9.89 0.80
C ARG A 65 -5.85 9.71 0.91
N SER A 66 -5.32 9.83 2.12
CA SER A 66 -3.89 9.61 2.37
C SER A 66 -3.49 8.16 2.06
N PHE A 67 -4.35 7.18 2.34
CA PHE A 67 -4.06 5.78 2.07
C PHE A 67 -4.03 5.45 0.57
N ASP A 68 -4.97 5.95 -0.24
CA ASP A 68 -4.93 5.77 -1.70
C ASP A 68 -3.67 6.38 -2.33
N LEU A 69 -3.27 7.56 -1.89
CA LEU A 69 -2.06 8.23 -2.37
C LEU A 69 -0.79 7.47 -1.97
N GLN A 70 -0.72 6.95 -0.75
CA GLN A 70 0.41 6.13 -0.29
C GLN A 70 0.53 4.82 -1.06
N ILE A 71 -0.58 4.14 -1.37
CA ILE A 71 -0.56 2.93 -2.21
C ILE A 71 -0.04 3.27 -3.61
N ARG A 72 -0.53 4.35 -4.23
CA ARG A 72 -0.06 4.78 -5.57
C ARG A 72 1.43 5.12 -5.56
N ALA A 73 1.89 5.83 -4.53
CA ALA A 73 3.30 6.19 -4.40
C ALA A 73 4.17 4.94 -4.27
N TRP A 74 3.79 3.98 -3.41
CA TRP A 74 4.50 2.71 -3.29
C TRP A 74 4.52 1.92 -4.62
N LEU A 75 3.37 1.84 -5.30
CA LEU A 75 3.27 1.15 -6.60
C LEU A 75 4.16 1.77 -7.68
N SER A 76 4.42 3.09 -7.61
CA SER A 76 5.32 3.78 -8.53
C SER A 76 6.81 3.59 -8.21
N THR A 77 7.14 2.94 -7.09
CA THR A 77 8.53 2.60 -6.74
C THR A 77 8.87 1.18 -7.17
N GLU A 78 10.11 0.93 -7.59
CA GLU A 78 10.65 -0.42 -7.84
C GLU A 78 11.09 -1.12 -6.53
N LEU A 79 10.34 -0.93 -5.44
CA LEU A 79 10.65 -1.59 -4.18
C LEU A 79 10.08 -3.01 -4.20
N GLY A 80 10.98 -4.00 -4.15
CA GLY A 80 10.63 -5.42 -4.09
C GLY A 80 9.82 -5.80 -2.85
N ARG A 81 9.40 -7.06 -2.78
CA ARG A 81 8.63 -7.63 -1.64
C ARG A 81 9.48 -7.88 -0.40
N GLU A 82 10.57 -7.14 -0.21
CA GLU A 82 11.54 -7.32 0.87
C GLU A 82 11.85 -5.95 1.50
N GLY A 83 11.56 -5.79 2.78
CA GLY A 83 11.81 -4.55 3.52
C GLY A 83 11.17 -4.56 4.90
N SER A 84 11.59 -3.64 5.78
CA SER A 84 11.05 -3.53 7.14
C SER A 84 9.59 -3.08 7.20
N TRP A 85 9.04 -2.60 6.08
CA TRP A 85 7.63 -2.30 5.88
C TRP A 85 6.79 -3.54 5.53
N LEU A 86 7.42 -4.69 5.25
CA LEU A 86 6.71 -5.95 5.04
C LEU A 86 6.42 -6.59 6.39
N VAL A 87 5.14 -6.77 6.71
CA VAL A 87 4.69 -7.33 7.98
C VAL A 87 3.96 -8.65 7.75
N ALA A 88 4.12 -9.60 8.68
CA ALA A 88 3.33 -10.82 8.66
C ALA A 88 1.84 -10.48 8.88
N ASP A 89 0.98 -10.96 7.99
CA ASP A 89 -0.47 -10.80 8.06
C ASP A 89 -1.11 -12.15 7.72
N ASP A 90 -1.66 -12.82 8.74
CA ASP A 90 -2.29 -14.14 8.63
C ASP A 90 -3.57 -14.11 7.78
N GLU A 91 -4.16 -12.93 7.59
CA GLU A 91 -5.33 -12.76 6.74
C GLU A 91 -4.94 -12.41 5.29
N ALA A 92 -3.66 -12.16 5.02
CA ALA A 92 -3.15 -12.00 3.66
C ALA A 92 -2.95 -13.38 3.00
N PRO A 93 -3.30 -13.56 1.72
CA PRO A 93 -3.12 -14.84 1.01
C PRO A 93 -1.68 -15.33 1.00
N ASP A 94 -0.73 -14.40 0.89
CA ASP A 94 0.71 -14.67 0.87
C ASP A 94 1.34 -14.64 2.27
N GLY A 95 0.52 -14.49 3.32
CA GLY A 95 0.97 -14.38 4.71
C GLY A 95 1.69 -13.07 5.06
N VAL A 96 1.79 -12.14 4.09
CA VAL A 96 2.50 -10.87 4.23
C VAL A 96 1.70 -9.69 3.71
N ALA A 97 1.89 -8.53 4.32
CA ALA A 97 1.29 -7.28 3.90
C ALA A 97 2.30 -6.12 3.95
N VAL A 98 2.12 -5.15 3.06
CA VAL A 98 2.90 -3.92 3.01
C VAL A 98 2.27 -2.88 3.93
N ASP A 99 2.96 -2.54 5.02
CA ASP A 99 2.62 -1.40 5.87
C ASP A 99 3.10 -0.11 5.20
N VAL A 100 2.21 0.56 4.48
CA VAL A 100 2.53 1.79 3.75
C VAL A 100 2.86 2.95 4.69
N THR A 101 2.47 2.86 5.98
CA THR A 101 2.84 3.87 6.97
C THR A 101 4.27 3.69 7.45
N ALA A 102 4.70 2.44 7.65
CA ALA A 102 6.10 2.13 7.93
C ALA A 102 7.00 2.47 6.73
N TRP A 103 6.55 2.16 5.52
CA TRP A 103 7.28 2.51 4.29
C TRP A 103 7.44 4.03 4.12
N SER A 104 6.36 4.79 4.26
CA SER A 104 6.42 6.26 4.12
C SER A 104 7.33 6.88 5.19
N ALA A 105 7.39 6.29 6.39
CA ALA A 105 8.34 6.72 7.42
C ALA A 105 9.80 6.42 7.06
N THR A 106 10.08 5.27 6.41
CA THR A 106 11.42 4.93 5.93
C THR A 106 11.86 5.80 4.75
N ASP A 107 10.95 6.12 3.83
CA ASP A 107 11.22 6.99 2.68
C ASP A 107 11.56 8.41 3.14
N HIS A 108 10.80 8.95 4.09
CA HIS A 108 11.12 10.22 4.75
C HIS A 108 12.37 10.18 5.67
N SER A 109 12.83 8.99 6.08
CA SER A 109 14.06 8.84 6.87
C SER A 109 15.32 8.87 5.99
N ALA A 110 15.19 8.71 4.67
CA ALA A 110 16.31 8.83 3.74
C ALA A 110 16.69 10.29 3.43
N GLU A 111 15.85 11.26 3.81
CA GLU A 111 16.07 12.71 3.67
C GLU A 111 16.53 13.36 5.00
N GLU A 112 17.40 12.70 5.77
CA GLU A 112 18.18 13.39 6.81
C GLU A 112 19.64 13.53 6.32
N PRO A 113 20.03 14.67 5.71
CA PRO A 113 21.44 14.98 5.55
C PRO A 113 21.99 15.20 6.95
N ALA A 114 22.88 14.29 7.39
CA ALA A 114 23.65 14.44 8.61
C ALA A 114 24.17 15.88 8.73
N PRO A 115 23.98 16.58 9.87
CA PRO A 115 24.64 17.86 10.08
C PRO A 115 26.14 17.59 10.18
N GLY A 116 26.82 17.77 9.06
CA GLY A 116 28.27 17.76 8.97
C GLY A 116 28.84 18.80 9.92
N ALA A 117 29.79 18.35 10.73
CA ALA A 117 30.58 19.14 11.65
C ALA A 117 31.20 20.38 10.98
N GLY A 118 31.18 21.50 11.71
CA GLY A 118 31.89 22.74 11.41
C GLY A 118 32.00 23.59 12.67
#